data_AF-A0A257AYW1-F1
#
_entry.id   AF-A0A257AYW1-F1
#
_cell.length_a   1.000
_cell.length_b   1.000
_cell.length_c   1.000
_cell.angle_alpha   90.00
_cell.angle_beta   90.00
_cell.angle_gamma   90.00
#
_symmetry.space_group_name_H-M   'P 1'
#
loop_
_entity.id
_entity.type
_entity.pdbx_description
1 polymer ?
#
loop_
_entity_poly.entity_id
_entity_poly.type
_entity_poly.pdbx_seq_one_letter_code
_entity_poly.pdbx_strand_id
1 'polypeptide(L)'
;MPTVLIVDDEQFFLDSVISGLSSALPNVTFVQASHGRQALEHIARQPVDALVTDLKMPVMDGFQLLTQLMQQGITPAIIVMTAFGTSDIERDARRLGAIDYIEKPIDLQALTDSIRRALERRADGYLRGINLTSFLQLLGMERKSCRLVARQGDKQGELCFEQGRIVHASLGDLQGEAAARVIIAWDSYEIELHPPARNPPQTVQSALSQLLLDACQLLDEQQREVLVPPFSAPEDFSGDKIRLTHHSQETYNMANIKEALTTIIEIEGCLGAAITDWKSGMCLGTIGGTPTFNMEIAAAGNTEVVRAKMKVAANLNLKETIEDILITLDTQYHIIRILKSSPNLFIYAVIKKDTGNLALARHKLTQIESSLNV
;
A
#
# COMPACT_ATOMS: atom_id res chain seq x y z
N MET A 1 26.63 -2.95 16.33
CA MET A 1 25.73 -1.84 16.67
C MET A 1 25.33 -1.17 15.36
N PRO A 2 24.04 -0.88 15.13
CA PRO A 2 23.62 -0.19 13.93
C PRO A 2 24.23 1.21 13.84
N THR A 3 24.60 1.64 12.63
CA THR A 3 25.17 2.96 12.37
C THR A 3 24.15 3.84 11.66
N VAL A 4 23.83 4.99 12.24
CA VAL A 4 22.92 5.99 11.68
C VAL A 4 23.72 7.22 11.27
N LEU A 5 23.62 7.61 10.00
CA LEU A 5 24.25 8.81 9.47
C LEU A 5 23.24 9.95 9.47
N ILE A 6 23.55 11.05 10.14
CA ILE A 6 22.73 12.26 10.18
C ILE A 6 23.42 13.35 9.37
N VAL A 7 22.70 13.95 8.43
CA VAL A 7 23.22 14.93 7.46
C VAL A 7 22.42 16.21 7.54
N ASP A 8 23.09 17.30 7.91
CA ASP A 8 22.52 18.64 8.05
C ASP A 8 23.67 19.66 8.00
N ASP A 9 23.48 20.83 7.40
CA ASP A 9 24.54 21.83 7.30
C ASP A 9 24.71 22.69 8.57
N GLU A 10 23.76 22.59 9.50
CA GLU A 10 23.81 23.28 10.78
C GLU A 10 24.53 22.44 11.86
N GLN A 11 25.82 22.69 12.09
CA GLN A 11 26.63 21.92 13.06
C GLN A 11 26.05 21.91 14.49
N PHE A 12 25.54 23.05 14.97
CA PHE A 12 24.92 23.14 16.30
C PHE A 12 23.67 22.26 16.43
N PHE A 13 22.93 22.12 15.34
CA PHE A 13 21.75 21.25 15.28
C PHE A 13 22.17 19.77 15.31
N LEU A 14 23.17 19.38 14.51
CA LEU A 14 23.73 18.01 14.55
C LEU A 14 24.19 17.62 15.95
N ASP A 15 24.98 18.47 16.60
CA ASP A 15 25.52 18.20 17.94
C ASP A 15 24.40 18.01 18.97
N SER A 16 23.37 18.86 18.92
CA SER A 16 22.20 18.80 19.80
C SER A 16 21.37 17.53 19.59
N VAL A 17 21.05 17.21 18.33
CA VAL A 17 20.25 16.03 17.97
C VAL A 17 21.01 14.74 18.32
N ILE A 18 22.30 14.66 18.00
CA ILE A 18 23.11 13.47 18.30
C ILE A 18 23.23 13.26 19.81
N SER A 19 23.40 14.31 20.60
CA SER A 19 23.42 14.23 22.06
C SER A 19 22.11 13.66 22.60
N GLY A 20 20.97 14.16 22.13
CA GLY A 20 19.65 13.67 22.50
C GLY A 20 19.42 12.21 22.08
N LEU A 21 19.76 11.86 20.84
CA LEU A 21 19.56 10.52 20.29
C LEU A 21 20.48 9.49 20.94
N SER A 22 21.72 9.85 21.27
CA SER A 22 22.66 8.94 21.94
C SER A 22 22.18 8.54 23.33
N SER A 23 21.48 9.45 24.02
CA SER A 23 20.82 9.14 25.30
C SER A 23 19.62 8.20 25.13
N ALA A 24 18.80 8.44 24.10
CA ALA A 24 17.58 7.66 23.85
C ALA A 24 17.84 6.28 23.20
N LEU A 25 18.93 6.14 22.45
CA LEU A 25 19.30 4.95 21.68
C LEU A 25 20.76 4.54 21.98
N PRO A 26 21.05 4.03 23.19
CA PRO A 26 22.42 3.76 23.63
C PRO A 26 23.14 2.66 22.84
N ASN A 27 22.40 1.85 22.07
CA ASN A 27 22.93 0.75 21.27
C ASN A 27 23.16 1.10 19.79
N VAL A 28 23.03 2.38 19.43
CA VAL A 28 23.17 2.89 18.06
C VAL A 28 24.38 3.81 17.97
N THR A 29 25.17 3.67 16.91
CA THR A 29 26.30 4.55 16.62
C THR A 29 25.83 5.67 15.68
N PHE A 30 25.99 6.92 16.08
CA PHE A 30 25.65 8.07 15.26
C PHE A 30 26.89 8.65 14.58
N VAL A 31 26.79 8.92 13.28
CA VAL A 31 27.80 9.58 12.47
C VAL A 31 27.17 10.85 11.89
N GLN A 32 27.96 11.92 11.81
CA GLN A 32 27.50 13.20 11.27
C GLN A 32 28.16 13.53 9.93
N ALA A 33 27.43 14.23 9.08
CA ALA A 33 27.96 14.88 7.89
C ALA A 33 27.28 16.24 7.69
N SER A 34 28.03 17.22 7.18
CA SER A 34 27.53 18.59 6.97
C SER A 34 26.93 18.82 5.58
N HIS A 35 27.05 17.85 4.67
CA HIS A 35 26.49 17.90 3.31
C HIS A 35 26.53 16.53 2.64
N GLY A 36 25.82 16.38 1.51
CA GLY A 36 25.69 15.10 0.81
C GLY A 36 27.02 14.47 0.37
N ARG A 37 28.00 15.27 -0.07
CA ARG A 37 29.31 14.72 -0.46
C ARG A 37 30.06 14.05 0.69
N GLN A 38 30.05 14.64 1.89
CA GLN A 38 30.67 14.04 3.07
C GLN A 38 29.90 12.78 3.49
N ALA A 39 28.57 12.80 3.37
CA ALA A 39 27.74 11.63 3.63
C ALA A 39 28.13 10.43 2.72
N LEU A 40 28.35 10.68 1.43
CA LEU A 40 28.83 9.64 0.49
C LEU A 40 30.22 9.11 0.85
N GLU A 41 31.13 9.98 1.28
CA GLU A 41 32.46 9.55 1.75
C GLU A 41 32.36 8.63 2.97
N HIS A 42 31.44 8.91 3.89
CA HIS A 42 31.17 8.03 5.03
C HIS A 42 30.59 6.69 4.60
N ILE A 43 29.57 6.71 3.74
CA ILE A 43 28.90 5.50 3.23
C ILE A 43 29.86 4.62 2.42
N ALA A 44 30.81 5.22 1.69
CA ALA A 44 31.82 4.49 0.94
C ALA A 44 32.87 3.81 1.83
N ARG A 45 33.13 4.37 3.03
CA ARG A 45 34.12 3.80 3.98
C ARG A 45 33.53 2.70 4.85
N GLN A 46 32.26 2.83 5.23
CA GLN A 46 31.60 1.89 6.13
C GLN A 46 30.09 1.81 5.84
N PRO A 47 29.47 0.62 6.01
CA PRO A 47 28.04 0.48 5.81
C PRO A 47 27.26 1.31 6.82
N VAL A 48 26.23 2.01 6.33
CA VAL A 48 25.28 2.78 7.13
C VAL A 48 23.94 2.05 7.12
N ASP A 49 23.28 1.97 8.27
CA ASP A 49 22.01 1.28 8.45
C ASP A 49 20.81 2.17 8.21
N ALA A 50 20.87 3.42 8.67
CA ALA A 50 19.88 4.44 8.35
C ALA A 50 20.56 5.77 8.01
N LEU A 51 19.97 6.49 7.06
CA LEU A 51 20.35 7.83 6.66
C LEU A 51 19.24 8.80 7.07
N VAL A 52 19.57 9.81 7.86
CA VAL A 52 18.70 10.95 8.17
C VAL A 52 19.30 12.16 7.47
N THR A 53 18.60 12.81 6.55
CA THR A 53 19.18 13.92 5.75
C THR A 53 18.22 15.08 5.62
N ASP A 54 18.72 16.31 5.71
CA ASP A 54 18.04 17.49 5.16
C ASP A 54 18.01 17.37 3.62
N LEU A 55 17.01 17.99 3.00
CA LEU A 55 16.92 18.14 1.56
C LEU A 55 17.68 19.34 1.03
N LYS A 56 17.81 20.42 1.81
CA LYS A 56 18.48 21.65 1.36
C LYS A 56 19.77 21.85 2.13
N MET A 57 20.90 21.62 1.46
CA MET A 57 22.24 21.80 2.02
C MET A 57 23.18 22.34 0.93
N PRO A 58 24.25 23.08 1.28
CA PRO A 58 25.28 23.49 0.35
C PRO A 58 26.11 22.29 -0.16
N VAL A 59 26.90 22.51 -1.21
CA VAL A 59 27.81 21.53 -1.85
C VAL A 59 27.10 20.37 -2.57
N MET A 60 26.28 19.62 -1.85
CA MET A 60 25.43 18.55 -2.39
C MET A 60 24.18 18.45 -1.50
N ASP A 61 23.04 18.63 -2.13
CA ASP A 61 21.74 18.60 -1.46
C ASP A 61 21.26 17.15 -1.20
N GLY A 62 20.19 17.01 -0.41
CA GLY A 62 19.66 15.69 -0.05
C GLY A 62 19.11 14.92 -1.25
N PHE A 63 18.52 15.59 -2.24
CA PHE A 63 18.00 14.93 -3.45
C PHE A 63 19.13 14.32 -4.29
N GLN A 64 20.22 15.06 -4.48
CA GLN A 64 21.41 14.62 -5.18
C GLN A 64 22.06 13.44 -4.45
N LEU A 65 22.16 13.51 -3.11
CA LEU A 65 22.64 12.40 -2.28
C LEU A 65 21.81 11.14 -2.50
N LEU A 66 20.49 11.22 -2.37
CA LEU A 66 19.59 10.07 -2.55
C LEU A 66 19.66 9.49 -3.96
N THR A 67 19.73 10.36 -4.98
CA THR A 67 19.87 9.93 -6.38
C THR A 67 21.16 9.15 -6.61
N GLN A 68 22.29 9.60 -6.03
CA GLN A 68 23.56 8.90 -6.17
C GLN A 68 23.59 7.57 -5.44
N LEU A 69 22.99 7.50 -4.25
CA LEU A 69 22.86 6.23 -3.50
C LEU A 69 22.04 5.21 -4.28
N MET A 70 20.93 5.65 -4.88
CA MET A 70 20.09 4.81 -5.75
C MET A 70 20.86 4.29 -6.97
N GLN A 71 21.65 5.14 -7.64
CA GLN A 71 22.47 4.74 -8.79
C GLN A 71 23.57 3.72 -8.42
N GLN A 72 24.07 3.78 -7.19
CA GLN A 72 25.07 2.85 -6.67
C GLN A 72 24.45 1.58 -6.07
N GLY A 73 23.12 1.46 -6.02
CA GLY A 73 22.40 0.34 -5.41
C GLY A 73 22.56 0.27 -3.89
N ILE A 74 22.94 1.38 -3.24
CA ILE A 74 23.11 1.45 -1.78
C ILE A 74 21.81 1.95 -1.17
N THR A 75 21.16 1.12 -0.35
CA THR A 75 19.81 1.39 0.17
C THR A 75 19.78 1.32 1.71
N PRO A 76 20.33 2.32 2.43
CA PRO A 76 20.05 2.46 3.86
C PRO A 76 18.58 2.82 4.07
N ALA A 77 18.07 2.66 5.29
CA ALA A 77 16.75 3.18 5.63
C ALA A 77 16.79 4.72 5.60
N ILE A 78 16.07 5.35 4.66
CA ILE A 78 16.16 6.80 4.41
C ILE A 78 15.03 7.55 5.15
N ILE A 79 15.41 8.47 6.03
CA ILE A 79 14.53 9.42 6.71
C ILE A 79 14.89 10.83 6.22
N VAL A 80 13.88 11.60 5.82
CA VAL A 80 14.10 12.95 5.28
C VAL A 80 13.63 14.01 6.27
N MET A 81 14.51 14.99 6.54
CA MET A 81 14.19 16.19 7.32
C MET A 81 13.83 17.32 6.36
N THR A 82 12.73 18.04 6.62
CA THR A 82 12.29 19.15 5.74
C THR A 82 11.76 20.34 6.53
N ALA A 83 12.07 21.56 6.08
CA ALA A 83 11.60 22.80 6.69
C ALA A 83 10.19 23.23 6.27
N PHE A 84 9.67 22.70 5.15
CA PHE A 84 8.31 22.96 4.65
C PHE A 84 7.91 21.82 3.70
N GLY A 85 6.97 20.96 4.11
CA GLY A 85 6.39 19.91 3.27
C GLY A 85 5.46 20.50 2.22
N THR A 86 5.98 20.88 1.05
CA THR A 86 5.09 20.96 -0.13
C THR A 86 4.82 19.53 -0.62
N SER A 87 3.59 19.25 -1.04
CA SER A 87 3.14 17.92 -1.49
C SER A 87 4.00 17.33 -2.61
N ASP A 88 4.69 18.17 -3.39
CA ASP A 88 5.60 17.76 -4.47
C ASP A 88 6.94 17.24 -3.94
N ILE A 89 7.53 17.89 -2.93
CA ILE A 89 8.82 17.52 -2.34
C ILE A 89 8.72 16.16 -1.64
N GLU A 90 7.64 15.93 -0.90
CA GLU A 90 7.39 14.62 -0.28
C GLU A 90 7.17 13.51 -1.31
N ARG A 91 6.47 13.82 -2.42
CA ARG A 91 6.22 12.85 -3.49
C ARG A 91 7.52 12.43 -4.17
N ASP A 92 8.42 13.36 -4.44
CA ASP A 92 9.69 13.07 -5.11
C ASP A 92 10.64 12.31 -4.20
N ALA A 93 10.72 12.66 -2.92
CA ALA A 93 11.47 11.88 -1.95
C ALA A 93 10.89 10.45 -1.75
N ARG A 94 9.56 10.26 -1.82
CA ARG A 94 8.92 8.93 -1.69
C ARG A 94 9.31 8.04 -2.86
N ARG A 95 9.38 8.61 -4.07
CA ARG A 95 9.87 7.91 -5.27
C ARG A 95 11.33 7.48 -5.16
N LEU A 96 12.13 8.19 -4.36
CA LEU A 96 13.54 7.89 -4.10
C LEU A 96 13.75 6.91 -2.93
N GLY A 97 12.67 6.31 -2.39
CA GLY A 97 12.76 5.25 -1.38
C GLY A 97 12.85 5.76 0.07
N ALA A 98 12.53 7.03 0.33
CA ALA A 98 12.39 7.53 1.69
C ALA A 98 11.25 6.83 2.43
N ILE A 99 11.55 6.33 3.63
CA ILE A 99 10.64 5.54 4.46
C ILE A 99 9.87 6.37 5.48
N ASP A 100 10.32 7.58 5.77
CA ASP A 100 9.71 8.49 6.74
C ASP A 100 10.15 9.96 6.52
N TYR A 101 9.36 10.89 7.06
CA TYR A 101 9.56 12.34 6.95
C TYR A 101 9.43 13.01 8.30
N ILE A 102 10.32 13.95 8.57
CA ILE A 102 10.31 14.73 9.80
C ILE A 102 10.34 16.20 9.44
N GLU A 103 9.29 16.91 9.85
CA GLU A 103 9.23 18.36 9.70
C GLU A 103 10.11 19.05 10.75
N LYS A 104 10.85 20.08 10.33
CA LYS A 104 11.52 21.01 11.25
C LYS A 104 10.49 22.03 11.76
N PRO A 105 10.46 22.38 13.06
CA PRO A 105 11.43 22.03 14.09
C PRO A 105 11.32 20.56 14.56
N ILE A 106 12.47 19.90 14.68
CA ILE A 106 12.51 18.46 14.97
C ILE A 106 12.06 18.18 16.40
N ASP A 107 11.03 17.35 16.52
CA ASP A 107 10.72 16.64 17.76
C ASP A 107 11.67 15.44 17.91
N LEU A 108 12.55 15.50 18.93
CA LEU A 108 13.53 14.46 19.22
C LEU A 108 12.86 13.09 19.45
N GLN A 109 11.67 13.06 20.04
CA GLN A 109 10.96 11.81 20.28
C GLN A 109 10.42 11.23 18.97
N ALA A 110 9.85 12.06 18.09
CA ALA A 110 9.43 11.64 16.76
C ALA A 110 10.60 11.11 15.92
N LEU A 111 11.76 11.79 15.95
CA LEU A 111 12.98 11.33 15.28
C LEU A 111 13.50 10.02 15.86
N THR A 112 13.50 9.88 17.19
CA THR A 112 13.89 8.64 17.87
C THR A 112 13.01 7.48 17.43
N ASP A 113 11.69 7.67 17.39
CA ASP A 113 10.74 6.62 16.99
C ASP A 113 10.88 6.29 15.50
N SER A 114 11.15 7.28 14.65
CA SER A 114 11.42 7.07 13.23
C SER A 114 12.69 6.26 12.99
N ILE A 115 13.79 6.59 13.66
CA ILE A 115 15.05 5.84 13.61
C ILE A 115 14.85 4.42 14.15
N ARG A 116 14.12 4.24 15.24
CA ARG A 116 13.83 2.91 15.79
C ARG A 116 13.10 2.04 14.76
N ARG A 117 12.02 2.55 14.16
CA ARG A 117 11.29 1.86 13.08
C ARG A 117 12.18 1.56 11.88
N ALA A 118 13.05 2.50 11.51
CA ALA A 118 13.99 2.35 10.39
C ALA A 118 15.01 1.23 10.63
N LEU A 119 15.54 1.13 11.85
CA LEU A 119 16.51 0.11 12.23
C LEU A 119 15.85 -1.26 12.49
N GLU A 120 14.66 -1.30 13.07
CA GLU A 120 13.84 -2.52 13.21
C GLU A 120 13.55 -3.14 11.83
N ARG A 121 13.24 -2.31 10.83
CA ARG A 121 13.04 -2.75 9.43
C ARG A 121 14.29 -3.38 8.79
N ARG A 122 15.47 -3.19 9.36
CA ARG A 122 16.75 -3.72 8.85
C ARG A 122 17.31 -4.87 9.68
N ALA A 123 16.82 -5.07 10.89
CA ALA A 123 17.17 -6.23 11.74
C ALA A 123 16.59 -7.54 11.20
N ASP A 124 15.56 -7.44 10.37
CA ASP A 124 14.88 -8.56 9.74
C ASP A 124 14.97 -8.34 8.22
N GLY A 125 15.31 -9.38 7.46
CA GLY A 125 15.44 -9.37 6.00
C GLY A 125 14.11 -9.15 5.26
N TYR A 126 13.43 -8.04 5.52
CA TYR A 126 12.15 -7.68 4.92
C TYR A 126 12.34 -7.15 3.51
N LEU A 127 12.06 -7.97 2.51
CA LEU A 127 11.73 -7.51 1.17
C LEU A 127 10.26 -7.10 1.10
N ARG A 128 9.85 -6.04 1.82
CA ARG A 128 8.51 -5.46 1.61
C ARG A 128 8.53 -4.59 0.37
N GLY A 129 7.90 -5.08 -0.70
CA GLY A 129 7.80 -4.41 -2.00
C GLY A 129 8.03 -5.32 -3.20
N ILE A 130 8.57 -6.53 -2.97
CA ILE A 130 8.71 -7.57 -3.98
C ILE A 130 7.78 -8.73 -3.59
N ASN A 131 6.88 -9.13 -4.48
CA ASN A 131 6.03 -10.31 -4.29
C ASN A 131 6.92 -11.56 -4.15
N LEU A 132 6.56 -12.55 -3.30
CA LEU A 132 7.36 -13.77 -3.08
C LEU A 132 7.63 -14.45 -4.41
N THR A 133 6.60 -14.47 -5.25
CA THR A 133 6.68 -14.99 -6.61
C THR A 133 7.75 -14.27 -7.44
N SER A 134 7.84 -12.94 -7.39
CA SER A 134 8.87 -12.16 -8.07
C SER A 134 10.26 -12.43 -7.51
N PHE A 135 10.39 -12.64 -6.20
CA PHE A 135 11.67 -12.99 -5.57
C PHE A 135 12.14 -14.40 -5.94
N LEU A 136 11.23 -15.38 -5.92
CA LEU A 136 11.54 -16.74 -6.36
C LEU A 136 11.85 -16.78 -7.86
N GLN A 137 11.15 -15.98 -8.68
CA GLN A 137 11.48 -15.78 -10.11
C GLN A 137 12.89 -15.24 -10.30
N LEU A 138 13.30 -14.24 -9.51
CA LEU A 138 14.65 -13.70 -9.55
C LEU A 138 15.70 -14.77 -9.22
N LEU A 139 15.49 -15.57 -8.16
CA LEU A 139 16.38 -16.69 -7.83
C LEU A 139 16.48 -17.72 -8.97
N GLY A 140 15.35 -17.96 -9.66
CA GLY A 140 15.30 -18.80 -10.85
C GLY A 140 16.08 -18.23 -12.04
N MET A 141 15.91 -16.94 -12.33
CA MET A 141 16.61 -16.23 -13.41
C MET A 141 18.12 -16.19 -13.18
N GLU A 142 18.55 -15.96 -11.94
CA GLU A 142 19.96 -15.94 -11.55
C GLU A 142 20.58 -17.33 -11.36
N ARG A 143 19.80 -18.41 -11.55
CA ARG A 143 20.21 -19.81 -11.35
C ARG A 143 20.85 -20.05 -9.97
N LYS A 144 20.36 -19.37 -8.93
CA LYS A 144 20.91 -19.46 -7.58
C LYS A 144 20.61 -20.82 -6.96
N SER A 145 21.57 -21.33 -6.19
CA SER A 145 21.40 -22.49 -5.31
C SER A 145 21.47 -22.02 -3.87
N CYS A 146 20.41 -22.17 -3.11
CA CYS A 146 20.30 -21.70 -1.73
C CYS A 146 19.16 -22.42 -1.01
N ARG A 147 19.11 -22.29 0.32
CA ARG A 147 17.95 -22.71 1.11
C ARG A 147 17.22 -21.44 1.55
N LEU A 148 15.96 -21.32 1.17
CA LEU A 148 15.10 -20.20 1.53
C LEU A 148 14.15 -20.65 2.63
N VAL A 149 14.16 -19.95 3.76
CA VAL A 149 13.21 -20.17 4.86
C VAL A 149 12.21 -19.03 4.85
N ALA A 150 10.93 -19.35 4.71
CA ALA A 150 9.84 -18.39 4.81
C ALA A 150 9.15 -18.57 6.18
N ARG A 151 8.74 -17.48 6.83
CA ARG A 151 7.92 -17.53 8.06
C ARG A 151 6.67 -16.68 7.94
N GLN A 152 5.52 -17.17 8.38
CA GLN A 152 4.26 -16.43 8.48
C GLN A 152 3.65 -16.67 9.88
N GLY A 153 3.79 -15.71 10.78
CA GLY A 153 3.44 -15.89 12.20
C GLY A 153 4.23 -17.06 12.80
N ASP A 154 3.55 -18.02 13.40
CA ASP A 154 4.17 -19.21 14.00
C ASP A 154 4.51 -20.33 12.97
N LYS A 155 4.14 -20.15 11.70
CA LYS A 155 4.39 -21.15 10.64
C LYS A 155 5.73 -20.88 9.97
N GLN A 156 6.54 -21.93 9.80
CA GLN A 156 7.81 -21.88 9.09
C GLN A 156 7.83 -22.90 7.94
N GLY A 157 8.17 -22.43 6.74
CA GLY A 157 8.35 -23.23 5.54
C GLY A 157 9.76 -23.10 4.99
N GLU A 158 10.22 -24.12 4.28
CA GLU A 158 11.55 -24.18 3.67
C GLU A 158 11.43 -24.55 2.19
N LEU A 159 12.20 -23.87 1.33
CA LEU A 159 12.37 -24.14 -0.09
C LEU A 159 13.87 -24.31 -0.41
N CYS A 160 14.27 -25.44 -0.96
CA CYS A 160 15.64 -25.67 -1.41
C CYS A 160 15.76 -25.42 -2.91
N PHE A 161 16.65 -24.52 -3.29
CA PHE A 161 16.99 -24.18 -4.65
C PHE A 161 18.29 -24.85 -5.09
N GLU A 162 18.28 -25.41 -6.30
CA GLU A 162 19.45 -25.91 -7.01
C GLU A 162 19.41 -25.43 -8.46
N GLN A 163 20.42 -24.68 -8.89
CA GLN A 163 20.52 -24.09 -10.23
C GLN A 163 19.28 -23.27 -10.65
N GLY A 164 18.65 -22.57 -9.69
CA GLY A 164 17.43 -21.78 -9.91
C GLY A 164 16.13 -22.59 -9.93
N ARG A 165 16.16 -23.88 -9.61
CA ARG A 165 14.97 -24.73 -9.49
C ARG A 165 14.71 -25.08 -8.04
N ILE A 166 13.44 -25.11 -7.63
CA ILE A 166 13.05 -25.68 -6.35
C ILE A 166 13.14 -27.20 -6.47
N VAL A 167 14.03 -27.83 -5.70
CA VAL A 167 14.21 -29.30 -5.66
C VAL A 167 13.56 -29.93 -4.44
N HIS A 168 13.39 -29.16 -3.36
CA HIS A 168 12.72 -29.58 -2.14
C HIS A 168 11.85 -28.47 -1.57
N ALA A 169 10.77 -28.85 -0.90
CA ALA A 169 10.02 -27.95 -0.05
C ALA A 169 9.47 -28.70 1.18
N SER A 170 9.37 -28.02 2.31
CA SER A 170 8.79 -28.58 3.55
C SER A 170 8.08 -27.51 4.38
N LEU A 171 6.91 -27.85 4.92
CA LEU A 171 6.10 -27.00 5.80
C LEU A 171 5.42 -27.88 6.85
N GLY A 172 5.91 -27.89 8.09
CA GLY A 172 5.42 -28.82 9.12
C GLY A 172 5.46 -30.27 8.63
N ASP A 173 4.30 -30.93 8.58
CA ASP A 173 4.16 -32.30 8.08
C ASP A 173 4.04 -32.41 6.55
N LEU A 174 3.88 -31.29 5.84
CA LEU A 174 3.79 -31.26 4.38
C LEU A 174 5.20 -31.24 3.76
N GLN A 175 5.40 -31.99 2.68
CA GLN A 175 6.63 -31.98 1.89
C GLN A 175 6.33 -31.95 0.38
N GLY A 176 7.35 -31.55 -0.39
CA GLY A 176 7.29 -31.54 -1.86
C GLY A 176 6.38 -30.45 -2.41
N GLU A 177 5.79 -30.70 -3.57
CA GLU A 177 5.04 -29.68 -4.32
C GLU A 177 3.84 -29.12 -3.55
N ALA A 178 3.21 -29.91 -2.69
CA ALA A 178 2.14 -29.43 -1.81
C ALA A 178 2.66 -28.39 -0.81
N ALA A 179 3.82 -28.64 -0.18
CA ALA A 179 4.44 -27.67 0.71
C ALA A 179 4.89 -26.42 -0.06
N ALA A 180 5.51 -26.60 -1.23
CA ALA A 180 5.97 -25.49 -2.06
C ALA A 180 4.85 -24.52 -2.40
N ARG A 181 3.71 -25.04 -2.88
CA ARG A 181 2.54 -24.23 -3.26
C ARG A 181 1.97 -23.42 -2.09
N VAL A 182 1.83 -24.04 -0.92
CA VAL A 182 1.31 -23.36 0.28
C VAL A 182 2.26 -22.26 0.74
N ILE A 183 3.56 -22.49 0.73
CA ILE A 183 4.58 -21.48 1.11
C ILE A 183 4.55 -20.30 0.14
N ILE A 184 4.45 -20.57 -1.17
CA ILE A 184 4.39 -19.52 -2.21
C ILE A 184 3.13 -18.66 -2.07
N ALA A 185 2.03 -19.27 -1.62
CA ALA A 185 0.73 -18.64 -1.41
C ALA A 185 0.60 -17.83 -0.10
N TRP A 186 1.69 -17.48 0.58
CA TRP A 186 1.60 -16.66 1.79
C TRP A 186 1.52 -15.16 1.46
N ASP A 187 0.49 -14.48 1.96
CA ASP A 187 0.25 -13.04 1.77
C ASP A 187 1.19 -12.13 2.58
N SER A 188 1.87 -12.67 3.57
CA SER A 188 2.84 -11.96 4.42
C SER A 188 3.82 -12.96 4.99
N TYR A 189 5.11 -12.75 4.72
CA TYR A 189 6.16 -13.66 5.14
C TYR A 189 7.48 -12.92 5.41
N GLU A 190 8.29 -13.49 6.29
CA GLU A 190 9.70 -13.16 6.49
C GLU A 190 10.55 -14.15 5.68
N ILE A 191 11.54 -13.67 4.92
CA ILE A 191 12.45 -14.53 4.14
C ILE A 191 13.85 -14.51 4.75
N GLU A 192 14.41 -15.69 5.01
CA GLU A 192 15.82 -15.89 5.31
C GLU A 192 16.49 -16.76 4.24
N LEU A 193 17.63 -16.31 3.72
CA LEU A 193 18.45 -17.08 2.79
C LEU A 193 19.64 -17.72 3.52
N HIS A 194 19.81 -19.01 3.30
CA HIS A 194 20.94 -19.79 3.83
C HIS A 194 21.71 -20.46 2.69
N PRO A 195 22.97 -20.86 2.94
CA PRO A 195 23.74 -21.68 2.01
C PRO A 195 22.97 -22.93 1.55
N PRO A 196 23.21 -23.42 0.33
CA PRO A 196 22.53 -24.60 -0.19
C PRO A 196 22.77 -25.81 0.70
N ALA A 197 21.72 -26.61 0.92
CA ALA A 197 21.82 -27.85 1.68
C ALA A 197 22.73 -28.85 0.95
N ARG A 198 23.46 -29.68 1.69
CA ARG A 198 24.22 -30.80 1.11
C ARG A 198 23.24 -31.92 0.78
N ASN A 199 23.01 -32.17 -0.51
CA ASN A 199 22.09 -33.18 -1.05
C ASN A 199 20.66 -33.05 -0.50
N PRO A 200 19.93 -31.98 -0.86
CA PRO A 200 18.53 -31.86 -0.48
C PRO A 200 17.69 -32.99 -1.11
N PRO A 201 16.64 -33.49 -0.42
CA PRO A 201 15.72 -34.45 -1.01
C PRO A 201 15.05 -33.87 -2.28
N GLN A 202 15.00 -34.64 -3.36
CA GLN A 202 14.40 -34.22 -4.63
C GLN A 202 12.88 -34.54 -4.62
N THR A 203 12.10 -33.72 -3.92
CA THR A 203 10.64 -33.93 -3.74
C THR A 203 9.78 -33.01 -4.60
N VAL A 204 10.40 -32.11 -5.37
CA VAL A 204 9.74 -31.19 -6.29
C VAL A 204 10.29 -31.44 -7.68
N GLN A 205 9.41 -31.77 -8.64
CA GLN A 205 9.81 -32.08 -10.02
C GLN A 205 9.37 -30.99 -11.00
N SER A 206 8.26 -30.33 -10.69
CA SER A 206 7.69 -29.25 -11.48
C SER A 206 8.64 -28.07 -11.67
N ALA A 207 8.53 -27.40 -12.81
CA ALA A 207 9.26 -26.16 -13.05
C ALA A 207 8.75 -25.05 -12.11
N LEU A 208 9.64 -24.11 -11.76
CA LEU A 208 9.28 -22.97 -10.92
C LEU A 208 8.05 -22.22 -11.45
N SER A 209 7.96 -22.00 -12.76
CA SER A 209 6.80 -21.34 -13.39
C SER A 209 5.49 -22.06 -13.14
N GLN A 210 5.50 -23.41 -13.11
CA GLN A 210 4.31 -24.21 -12.84
C GLN A 210 3.92 -24.10 -11.36
N LEU A 211 4.88 -24.20 -10.45
CA LEU A 211 4.63 -24.06 -9.00
C LEU A 211 4.08 -22.68 -8.65
N LEU A 212 4.55 -21.63 -9.33
CA LEU A 212 4.04 -20.28 -9.18
C LEU A 212 2.60 -20.16 -9.70
N LEU A 213 2.31 -20.73 -10.88
CA LEU A 213 0.95 -20.75 -11.44
C LEU A 213 -0.03 -21.51 -10.53
N ASP A 214 0.36 -22.68 -10.05
CA ASP A 214 -0.46 -23.51 -9.17
C ASP A 214 -0.67 -22.84 -7.79
N ALA A 215 0.33 -22.10 -7.29
CA ALA A 215 0.18 -21.32 -6.06
C ALA A 215 -0.74 -20.10 -6.25
N CYS A 216 -0.69 -19.43 -7.40
CA CYS A 216 -1.66 -18.39 -7.76
C CYS A 216 -3.09 -18.96 -7.84
N GLN A 217 -3.26 -20.16 -8.41
CA GLN A 217 -4.56 -20.84 -8.40
C GLN A 217 -5.03 -21.14 -6.98
N LEU A 218 -4.15 -21.59 -6.09
CA LEU A 218 -4.50 -21.84 -4.68
C LEU A 218 -4.82 -20.56 -3.91
N LEU A 219 -4.12 -19.46 -4.17
CA LEU A 219 -4.47 -18.13 -3.65
C LEU A 219 -5.87 -17.71 -4.11
N ASP A 220 -6.16 -17.87 -5.40
CA ASP A 220 -7.47 -17.56 -5.99
C ASP A 220 -8.58 -18.47 -5.42
N GLU A 221 -8.28 -19.74 -5.13
CA GLU A 221 -9.21 -20.71 -4.53
C GLU A 221 -9.45 -20.43 -3.03
N GLN A 222 -8.40 -20.10 -2.25
CA GLN A 222 -8.52 -19.74 -0.84
C GLN A 222 -9.19 -18.37 -0.64
N GLN A 223 -8.96 -17.44 -1.57
CA GLN A 223 -9.74 -16.21 -1.64
C GLN A 223 -11.17 -16.51 -2.08
N ARG A 224 -11.47 -17.53 -2.90
CA ARG A 224 -12.85 -17.89 -3.27
C ARG A 224 -13.73 -18.41 -2.12
N GLU A 225 -13.19 -18.96 -1.04
CA GLU A 225 -14.00 -19.36 0.13
C GLU A 225 -14.37 -18.18 1.06
N VAL A 226 -13.75 -17.00 0.91
CA VAL A 226 -14.02 -15.82 1.77
C VAL A 226 -14.17 -14.49 1.01
N LEU A 227 -13.89 -14.42 -0.29
CA LEU A 227 -13.85 -13.20 -1.10
C LEU A 227 -14.47 -13.45 -2.47
N VAL A 228 -15.46 -12.61 -2.79
CA VAL A 228 -15.95 -12.36 -4.14
C VAL A 228 -14.76 -11.89 -5.00
N PRO A 229 -14.53 -12.47 -6.19
CA PRO A 229 -13.29 -12.26 -6.95
C PRO A 229 -13.18 -10.82 -7.51
N PRO A 230 -11.96 -10.33 -7.79
CA PRO A 230 -11.78 -9.19 -8.67
C PRO A 230 -12.12 -9.65 -10.09
N PHE A 231 -13.32 -9.27 -10.53
CA PHE A 231 -13.70 -9.08 -11.93
C PHE A 231 -13.18 -10.12 -12.96
N SER A 232 -13.98 -11.14 -13.23
CA SER A 232 -14.11 -11.69 -14.58
C SER A 232 -15.58 -11.51 -14.99
N ALA A 233 -15.82 -10.69 -16.02
CA ALA A 233 -17.16 -10.57 -16.58
C ALA A 233 -17.59 -11.92 -17.16
N PRO A 234 -18.80 -12.41 -16.88
CA PRO A 234 -19.39 -13.48 -17.68
C PRO A 234 -19.49 -12.99 -19.12
N GLU A 235 -19.09 -13.84 -20.06
CA GLU A 235 -19.42 -13.66 -21.47
C GLU A 235 -20.95 -13.51 -21.59
N ASP A 236 -21.38 -12.52 -22.37
CA ASP A 236 -22.77 -12.09 -22.63
C ASP A 236 -23.44 -11.16 -21.62
N PHE A 237 -23.15 -9.85 -21.61
CA PHE A 237 -24.17 -8.84 -21.27
C PHE A 237 -23.93 -7.50 -21.96
N SER A 238 -24.77 -7.19 -22.95
CA SER A 238 -24.88 -5.89 -23.62
C SER A 238 -25.40 -4.82 -22.64
N GLY A 239 -24.65 -3.74 -22.45
CA GLY A 239 -24.88 -2.70 -21.45
C GLY A 239 -25.95 -1.68 -21.80
N ASP A 240 -27.23 -2.01 -21.57
CA ASP A 240 -28.34 -1.06 -21.74
C ASP A 240 -29.46 -1.14 -20.69
N LYS A 241 -29.23 -1.75 -19.51
CA LYS A 241 -30.32 -1.90 -18.51
C LYS A 241 -29.88 -1.58 -17.08
N ILE A 242 -30.53 -0.56 -16.51
CA ILE A 242 -30.58 -0.28 -15.06
C ILE A 242 -31.11 -1.54 -14.35
N ARG A 243 -30.30 -2.16 -13.49
CA ARG A 243 -30.73 -3.25 -12.61
C ARG A 243 -31.15 -2.68 -11.26
N LEU A 244 -32.39 -2.99 -10.85
CA LEU A 244 -32.95 -2.64 -9.54
C LEU A 244 -33.13 -3.94 -8.76
N THR A 245 -32.50 -4.06 -7.59
CA THR A 245 -32.60 -5.22 -6.69
C THR A 245 -33.74 -4.99 -5.69
N HIS A 246 -34.76 -5.86 -5.68
CA HIS A 246 -35.90 -5.79 -4.75
C HIS A 246 -35.81 -6.82 -3.61
N HIS A 247 -36.31 -6.40 -2.43
CA HIS A 247 -36.51 -7.05 -1.12
C HIS A 247 -35.42 -6.75 -0.07
N SER A 248 -35.70 -6.24 1.15
CA SER A 248 -36.96 -6.02 1.89
C SER A 248 -36.74 -5.09 3.10
N GLN A 249 -37.77 -4.30 3.45
CA GLN A 249 -38.08 -3.67 4.77
C GLN A 249 -37.55 -2.27 5.18
N GLU A 250 -36.98 -1.45 4.28
CA GLU A 250 -36.99 0.01 4.44
C GLU A 250 -37.67 0.64 3.22
N THR A 251 -38.72 1.45 3.43
CA THR A 251 -39.53 2.03 2.35
C THR A 251 -38.78 3.21 1.71
N TYR A 252 -37.66 2.92 1.06
CA TYR A 252 -36.96 3.92 0.27
C TYR A 252 -37.81 4.32 -0.93
N ASN A 253 -37.91 5.62 -1.21
CA ASN A 253 -38.59 6.11 -2.41
C ASN A 253 -37.76 5.79 -3.66
N MET A 254 -37.96 4.60 -4.23
CA MET A 254 -37.20 4.07 -5.36
C MET A 254 -37.27 4.95 -6.61
N ALA A 255 -38.31 5.76 -6.78
CA ALA A 255 -38.40 6.71 -7.88
C ALA A 255 -37.36 7.84 -7.74
N ASN A 256 -37.13 8.32 -6.52
CA ASN A 256 -36.16 9.39 -6.23
C ASN A 256 -34.72 8.90 -6.44
N ILE A 257 -34.41 7.66 -6.04
CA ILE A 257 -33.09 7.05 -6.23
C ILE A 257 -32.73 6.96 -7.72
N LYS A 258 -33.68 6.53 -8.56
CA LYS A 258 -33.48 6.42 -10.00
C LYS A 258 -33.27 7.79 -10.67
N GLU A 259 -34.06 8.79 -10.27
CA GLU A 259 -33.92 10.17 -10.76
C GLU A 259 -32.57 10.75 -10.38
N ALA A 260 -32.16 10.60 -9.10
CA ALA A 260 -30.86 11.05 -8.64
C ALA A 260 -29.71 10.41 -9.42
N LEU A 261 -29.71 9.09 -9.61
CA LEU A 261 -28.70 8.41 -10.42
C LEU A 261 -28.64 8.92 -11.86
N THR A 262 -29.79 9.17 -12.47
CA THR A 262 -29.88 9.74 -13.83
C THR A 262 -29.23 11.13 -13.89
N THR A 263 -29.46 11.97 -12.88
CA THR A 263 -28.81 13.28 -12.79
C THR A 263 -27.30 13.19 -12.51
N ILE A 264 -26.84 12.17 -11.77
CA ILE A 264 -25.41 11.99 -11.47
C ILE A 264 -24.62 11.56 -12.72
N ILE A 265 -25.17 10.69 -13.56
CA ILE A 265 -24.46 10.23 -14.77
C ILE A 265 -24.29 11.36 -15.81
N GLU A 266 -25.14 12.38 -15.77
CA GLU A 266 -25.04 13.59 -16.60
C GLU A 266 -23.93 14.56 -16.15
N ILE A 267 -23.24 14.28 -15.04
CA ILE A 267 -22.03 15.02 -14.66
C ILE A 267 -20.95 14.76 -15.70
N GLU A 268 -20.32 15.82 -16.20
CA GLU A 268 -19.25 15.72 -17.19
C GLU A 268 -18.10 14.84 -16.69
N GLY A 269 -17.72 13.85 -17.49
CA GLY A 269 -16.70 12.86 -17.14
C GLY A 269 -17.16 11.78 -16.16
N CYS A 270 -18.43 11.72 -15.77
CA CYS A 270 -18.95 10.65 -14.92
C CYS A 270 -18.98 9.32 -15.67
N LEU A 271 -18.33 8.31 -15.09
CA LEU A 271 -18.33 6.94 -15.59
C LEU A 271 -19.47 6.11 -15.04
N GLY A 272 -19.84 6.38 -13.79
CA GLY A 272 -20.87 5.61 -13.11
C GLY A 272 -21.09 6.12 -11.69
N ALA A 273 -22.26 5.80 -11.17
CA ALA A 273 -22.66 6.15 -9.82
C ALA A 273 -23.48 5.05 -9.15
N ALA A 274 -23.47 5.06 -7.82
CA ALA A 274 -24.25 4.17 -6.99
C ALA A 274 -24.75 4.91 -5.74
N ILE A 275 -25.88 4.47 -5.19
CA ILE A 275 -26.38 4.90 -3.89
C ILE A 275 -26.46 3.66 -3.00
N THR A 276 -25.84 3.72 -1.82
CA THR A 276 -25.63 2.53 -0.98
C THR A 276 -25.81 2.88 0.49
N ASP A 277 -26.42 1.96 1.24
CA ASP A 277 -26.44 2.00 2.69
C ASP A 277 -25.17 1.36 3.24
N TRP A 278 -24.30 2.15 3.87
CA TRP A 278 -23.04 1.64 4.40
C TRP A 278 -23.21 0.83 5.70
N LYS A 279 -24.36 0.87 6.37
CA LYS A 279 -24.61 0.02 7.54
C LYS A 279 -24.95 -1.39 7.13
N SER A 280 -25.87 -1.58 6.19
CA SER A 280 -26.23 -2.90 5.67
C SER A 280 -25.26 -3.41 4.59
N GLY A 281 -24.59 -2.51 3.87
CA GLY A 281 -23.85 -2.82 2.64
C GLY A 281 -24.76 -2.98 1.42
N MET A 282 -26.05 -2.64 1.55
CA MET A 282 -27.03 -2.77 0.48
C MET A 282 -26.87 -1.67 -0.55
N CYS A 283 -26.64 -2.04 -1.82
CA CYS A 283 -26.70 -1.11 -2.94
C CYS A 283 -28.17 -0.86 -3.32
N LEU A 284 -28.62 0.39 -3.18
CA LEU A 284 -30.00 0.78 -3.47
C LEU A 284 -30.23 1.05 -4.96
N GLY A 285 -29.16 1.36 -5.70
CA GLY A 285 -29.21 1.50 -7.15
C GLY A 285 -27.87 1.92 -7.72
N THR A 286 -27.69 1.61 -9.01
CA THR A 286 -26.47 1.93 -9.76
C THR A 286 -26.80 2.41 -11.17
N ILE A 287 -25.91 3.22 -11.75
CA ILE A 287 -25.95 3.63 -13.15
C ILE A 287 -24.53 3.74 -13.72
N GLY A 288 -24.36 3.51 -15.02
CA GLY A 288 -23.06 3.55 -15.67
C GLY A 288 -22.16 2.38 -15.27
N GLY A 289 -20.85 2.64 -15.24
CA GLY A 289 -19.81 1.63 -15.14
C GLY A 289 -19.20 1.29 -16.50
N THR A 290 -18.24 0.37 -16.49
CA THR A 290 -17.70 -0.22 -17.72
C THR A 290 -17.88 -1.74 -17.66
N PRO A 291 -17.76 -2.48 -18.77
CA PRO A 291 -17.79 -3.94 -18.73
C PRO A 291 -16.79 -4.55 -17.75
N THR A 292 -15.69 -3.85 -17.48
CA THR A 292 -14.63 -4.22 -16.53
C THR A 292 -14.76 -3.54 -15.16
N PHE A 293 -15.81 -2.72 -14.93
CA PHE A 293 -15.99 -1.94 -13.71
C PHE A 293 -17.49 -1.82 -13.34
N ASN A 294 -17.95 -2.68 -12.43
CA ASN A 294 -19.34 -2.78 -11.98
C ASN A 294 -19.52 -1.90 -10.76
N MET A 295 -20.44 -0.95 -10.89
CA MET A 295 -20.76 0.02 -9.87
C MET A 295 -21.32 -0.60 -8.58
N GLU A 296 -22.03 -1.72 -8.67
CA GLU A 296 -22.61 -2.42 -7.51
C GLU A 296 -21.50 -3.07 -6.66
N ILE A 297 -20.57 -3.76 -7.31
CA ILE A 297 -19.40 -4.36 -6.64
C ILE A 297 -18.50 -3.28 -6.06
N ALA A 298 -18.24 -2.23 -6.83
CA ALA A 298 -17.44 -1.11 -6.38
C ALA A 298 -18.09 -0.36 -5.20
N ALA A 299 -19.43 -0.24 -5.18
CA ALA A 299 -20.15 0.37 -4.07
C ALA A 299 -20.11 -0.51 -2.80
N ALA A 300 -20.25 -1.83 -2.95
CA ALA A 300 -20.09 -2.77 -1.85
C ALA A 300 -18.67 -2.71 -1.25
N GLY A 301 -17.62 -2.70 -2.08
CA GLY A 301 -16.23 -2.57 -1.61
C GLY A 301 -15.97 -1.24 -0.88
N ASN A 302 -16.52 -0.15 -1.38
CA ASN A 302 -16.38 1.17 -0.74
C ASN A 302 -17.18 1.31 0.57
N THR A 303 -18.12 0.43 0.85
CA THR A 303 -18.80 0.38 2.16
C THR A 303 -17.79 0.15 3.30
N GLU A 304 -16.79 -0.70 3.09
CA GLU A 304 -15.76 -0.96 4.11
C GLU A 304 -14.88 0.26 4.38
N VAL A 305 -14.60 1.07 3.36
CA VAL A 305 -13.87 2.35 3.50
C VAL A 305 -14.67 3.31 4.37
N VAL A 306 -15.99 3.42 4.13
CA VAL A 306 -16.89 4.27 4.93
C VAL A 306 -16.96 3.76 6.36
N ARG A 307 -17.20 2.45 6.57
CA ARG A 307 -17.27 1.83 7.91
C ARG A 307 -16.00 2.05 8.72
N ALA A 308 -14.84 1.80 8.12
CA ALA A 308 -13.56 2.00 8.77
C ALA A 308 -13.37 3.47 9.19
N LYS A 309 -13.70 4.41 8.30
CA LYS A 309 -13.56 5.84 8.61
C LYS A 309 -14.54 6.32 9.66
N MET A 310 -15.79 5.86 9.63
CA MET A 310 -16.81 6.17 10.64
C MET A 310 -16.41 5.64 12.02
N LYS A 311 -15.83 4.43 12.10
CA LYS A 311 -15.30 3.86 13.34
C LYS A 311 -14.15 4.71 13.92
N VAL A 312 -13.22 5.13 13.06
CA VAL A 312 -12.11 6.01 13.48
C VAL A 312 -12.63 7.38 13.94
N ALA A 313 -13.58 7.96 13.22
CA ALA A 313 -14.18 9.24 13.57
C ALA A 313 -14.87 9.20 14.95
N ALA A 314 -15.60 8.11 15.24
CA ALA A 314 -16.22 7.87 16.54
C ALA A 314 -15.16 7.72 17.65
N ASN A 315 -14.10 6.95 17.42
CA ASN A 315 -13.02 6.75 18.41
C ASN A 315 -12.26 8.05 18.72
N LEU A 316 -12.15 8.95 17.74
CA LEU A 316 -11.52 10.26 17.89
C LEU A 316 -12.46 11.33 18.48
N ASN A 317 -13.72 10.99 18.77
CA ASN A 317 -14.76 11.94 19.22
C ASN A 317 -14.85 13.19 18.33
N LEU A 318 -14.72 13.01 17.01
CA LEU A 318 -14.85 14.13 16.07
C LEU A 318 -16.27 14.71 16.15
N LYS A 319 -16.35 16.02 16.35
CA LYS A 319 -17.63 16.76 16.38
C LYS A 319 -18.14 17.14 14.99
N GLU A 320 -17.30 16.94 13.97
CA GLU A 320 -17.58 17.25 12.57
C GLU A 320 -18.12 16.03 11.84
N THR A 321 -18.97 16.24 10.83
CA THR A 321 -19.47 15.16 9.96
C THR A 321 -18.60 15.05 8.73
N ILE A 322 -18.35 13.82 8.29
CA ILE A 322 -17.65 13.56 7.03
C ILE A 322 -18.57 14.01 5.89
N GLU A 323 -18.15 14.99 5.09
CA GLU A 323 -18.91 15.44 3.92
C GLU A 323 -18.71 14.49 2.74
N ASP A 324 -17.46 14.24 2.36
CA ASP A 324 -17.10 13.23 1.37
C ASP A 324 -15.70 12.65 1.63
N ILE A 325 -15.43 11.52 0.97
CA ILE A 325 -14.14 10.86 0.89
C ILE A 325 -13.75 10.87 -0.58
N LEU A 326 -12.58 11.43 -0.89
CA LEU A 326 -12.03 11.48 -2.24
C LEU A 326 -10.87 10.49 -2.36
N ILE A 327 -11.00 9.54 -3.27
CA ILE A 327 -9.91 8.65 -3.67
C ILE A 327 -9.47 9.06 -5.08
N THR A 328 -8.17 9.30 -5.25
CA THR A 328 -7.60 9.80 -6.50
C THR A 328 -6.71 8.74 -7.14
N LEU A 329 -7.09 8.26 -8.32
CA LEU A 329 -6.31 7.34 -9.15
C LEU A 329 -5.55 8.10 -10.24
N ASP A 330 -4.77 7.40 -11.05
CA ASP A 330 -4.05 7.97 -12.19
C ASP A 330 -4.98 8.64 -13.23
N THR A 331 -6.12 8.01 -13.50
CA THR A 331 -7.07 8.37 -14.56
C THR A 331 -8.44 8.81 -14.04
N GLN A 332 -8.73 8.59 -12.75
CA GLN A 332 -10.08 8.73 -12.20
C GLN A 332 -10.08 9.36 -10.80
N TYR A 333 -11.16 10.06 -10.47
CA TYR A 333 -11.56 10.47 -9.13
C TYR A 333 -12.74 9.62 -8.69
N HIS A 334 -12.67 9.11 -7.47
CA HIS A 334 -13.73 8.35 -6.83
C HIS A 334 -14.22 9.18 -5.65
N ILE A 335 -15.49 9.56 -5.69
CA ILE A 335 -16.12 10.43 -4.72
C ILE A 335 -17.14 9.61 -3.95
N ILE A 336 -16.98 9.50 -2.64
CA ILE A 336 -17.94 8.88 -1.72
C ILE A 336 -18.52 10.00 -0.87
N ARG A 337 -19.78 10.36 -1.08
CA ARG A 337 -20.44 11.47 -0.41
C ARG A 337 -21.50 10.95 0.56
N ILE A 338 -21.37 11.30 1.84
CA ILE A 338 -22.35 10.89 2.86
C ILE A 338 -23.56 11.83 2.78
N LEU A 339 -24.77 11.27 2.79
CA LEU A 339 -25.99 12.10 2.74
C LEU A 339 -26.25 12.71 4.12
N LYS A 340 -26.35 14.04 4.21
CA LYS A 340 -26.70 14.75 5.46
C LYS A 340 -28.11 14.41 5.94
N SER A 341 -29.07 14.24 5.02
CA SER A 341 -30.46 13.88 5.34
C SER A 341 -30.60 12.45 5.87
N SER A 342 -29.78 11.54 5.35
CA SER A 342 -29.79 10.11 5.72
C SER A 342 -28.34 9.63 5.91
N PRO A 343 -27.72 9.85 7.08
CA PRO A 343 -26.29 9.61 7.31
C PRO A 343 -25.81 8.16 7.15
N ASN A 344 -26.75 7.21 7.01
CA ASN A 344 -26.46 5.81 6.72
C ASN A 344 -26.22 5.57 5.22
N LEU A 345 -26.59 6.52 4.36
CA LEU A 345 -26.46 6.41 2.92
C LEU A 345 -25.26 7.20 2.42
N PHE A 346 -24.68 6.73 1.33
CA PHE A 346 -23.71 7.47 0.55
C PHE A 346 -23.97 7.38 -0.94
N ILE A 347 -23.62 8.45 -1.66
CA ILE A 347 -23.46 8.44 -3.11
C ILE A 347 -22.01 8.07 -3.41
N TYR A 348 -21.81 7.12 -4.30
CA TYR A 348 -20.52 6.81 -4.88
C TYR A 348 -20.52 7.22 -6.35
N ALA A 349 -19.57 8.05 -6.79
CA ALA A 349 -19.45 8.49 -8.16
C ALA A 349 -18.00 8.38 -8.64
N VAL A 350 -17.82 7.97 -9.89
CA VAL A 350 -16.51 7.84 -10.53
C VAL A 350 -16.41 8.85 -11.66
N ILE A 351 -15.43 9.75 -11.60
CA ILE A 351 -15.24 10.88 -12.52
C ILE A 351 -13.87 10.73 -13.19
N LYS A 352 -13.83 10.72 -14.52
CA LYS A 352 -12.57 10.75 -15.27
C LYS A 352 -11.79 12.05 -15.05
N LYS A 353 -10.46 11.96 -14.97
CA LYS A 353 -9.57 13.11 -14.78
C LYS A 353 -9.36 13.96 -16.03
N ASP A 354 -9.40 13.33 -17.20
CA ASP A 354 -9.14 13.99 -18.49
C ASP A 354 -10.34 14.82 -18.95
N THR A 355 -11.56 14.36 -18.68
CA THR A 355 -12.79 15.01 -19.12
C THR A 355 -13.61 15.62 -17.98
N GLY A 356 -13.42 15.18 -16.73
CA GLY A 356 -14.27 15.57 -15.62
C GLY A 356 -13.72 16.72 -14.78
N ASN A 357 -14.62 17.58 -14.31
CA ASN A 357 -14.29 18.67 -13.38
C ASN A 357 -14.67 18.28 -11.95
N LEU A 358 -13.67 18.01 -11.10
CA LEU A 358 -13.87 17.56 -9.71
C LEU A 358 -14.69 18.55 -8.88
N ALA A 359 -14.44 19.86 -9.02
CA ALA A 359 -15.15 20.88 -8.25
C ALA A 359 -16.62 20.93 -8.65
N LEU A 360 -16.91 20.88 -9.95
CA LEU A 360 -18.28 20.83 -10.47
C LEU A 360 -18.99 19.53 -10.08
N ALA A 361 -18.29 18.40 -10.12
CA ALA A 361 -18.84 17.11 -9.70
C ALA A 361 -19.25 17.14 -8.22
N ARG A 362 -18.38 17.58 -7.32
CA ARG A 362 -18.70 17.70 -5.88
C ARG A 362 -19.85 18.67 -5.63
N HIS A 363 -19.91 19.79 -6.36
CA HIS A 363 -21.01 20.73 -6.26
C HIS A 363 -22.35 20.12 -6.70
N LYS A 364 -22.39 19.46 -7.87
CA LYS A 364 -23.60 18.79 -8.37
C LYS A 364 -24.06 17.65 -7.44
N LEU A 365 -23.14 16.84 -6.92
CA LEU A 365 -23.45 15.79 -5.95
C LEU A 365 -24.08 16.35 -4.67
N THR A 366 -23.63 17.53 -4.21
CA THR A 366 -24.24 18.24 -3.07
C THR A 366 -25.67 18.69 -3.36
N GLN A 367 -25.95 19.15 -4.57
CA GLN A 367 -27.32 19.53 -4.98
C GLN A 367 -28.24 18.31 -5.04
N ILE A 368 -27.76 17.20 -5.63
CA ILE A 368 -28.53 15.96 -5.78
C ILE A 368 -28.81 15.31 -4.41
N GLU A 369 -27.85 15.37 -3.49
CA GLU A 369 -28.03 14.98 -2.09
C GLU A 369 -29.20 15.72 -1.44
N SER A 370 -29.34 17.02 -1.68
CA SER A 370 -30.41 17.84 -1.08
C SER A 370 -31.82 17.50 -1.61
N SER A 371 -31.92 16.88 -2.78
CA SER A 371 -33.19 16.42 -3.37
C SER A 371 -33.52 14.95 -3.06
N LEU A 372 -32.54 14.18 -2.57
CA LEU A 372 -32.70 12.77 -2.17
C LEU A 372 -33.41 12.67 -0.81
N ASN A 373 -34.74 12.60 -0.87
CA ASN A 373 -35.60 12.15 0.23
C ASN A 373 -35.75 10.63 0.11
N VAL A 374 -34.99 9.91 0.92
CA VAL A 374 -34.89 8.45 0.93
C VAL A 374 -35.46 7.88 2.21
#